data_AF-A0A2D9PFL3-F1
#
_entry.id   AF-A0A2D9PFL3-F1
#
_cell.length_a   1.000
_cell.length_b   1.000
_cell.length_c   1.000
_cell.angle_alpha   90.00
_cell.angle_beta   90.00
_cell.angle_gamma   90.00
#
_symmetry.space_group_name_H-M   'P 1'
#
loop_
_entity.id
_entity.type
_entity.pdbx_description
1 polymer ?
#
loop_
_entity_poly.entity_id
_entity_poly.type
_entity_poly.pdbx_seq_one_letter_code
_entity_poly.pdbx_strand_id
1 'polypeptide(L)'
;MRSKNKQILVVGDRILIRPDRGEKKSKAGLYLPPSVVEKQEILSGIVVEVGPGIPLGNPDENIEEPWSTNNNSSLKYIPTQADVGDMALFLNKASIEVKIE
;
A
#
# COMPACT_ATOMS: atom_id res chain seq x y z
N MET A 1 17.45 13.20 -16.55
CA MET A 1 16.15 13.81 -16.87
C MET A 1 15.13 13.32 -15.84
N ARG A 2 14.93 14.06 -14.73
CA ARG A 2 13.96 13.67 -13.69
C ARG A 2 12.57 14.01 -14.20
N SER A 3 11.77 13.00 -14.56
CA SER A 3 10.39 13.24 -14.97
C SER A 3 9.63 13.88 -13.81
N LYS A 4 8.85 14.91 -14.13
CA LYS A 4 7.90 15.63 -13.27
C LYS A 4 6.71 14.75 -12.86
N ASN A 5 6.94 13.47 -12.53
CA ASN A 5 5.89 12.57 -12.08
C ASN A 5 5.73 12.79 -10.58
N LYS A 6 4.51 13.10 -10.13
CA LYS A 6 4.18 13.11 -8.69
C LYS A 6 4.56 11.73 -8.13
N GLN A 7 5.52 11.70 -7.23
CA GLN A 7 5.90 10.49 -6.51
C GLN A 7 4.97 10.38 -5.31
N ILE A 8 4.13 9.36 -5.29
CA ILE A 8 3.55 8.91 -4.03
C ILE A 8 4.67 8.18 -3.29
N LEU A 9 4.75 8.44 -1.99
CA LEU A 9 5.53 7.63 -1.07
C LEU A 9 4.55 7.01 -0.08
N VAL A 10 4.48 5.68 -0.06
CA VAL A 10 3.65 4.97 0.90
C VAL A 10 4.39 4.85 2.22
N VAL A 11 3.76 5.29 3.31
CA VAL A 11 4.36 5.31 4.66
C VAL A 11 3.59 4.42 5.63
N GLY A 12 4.31 3.85 6.60
CA GLY A 12 3.78 2.94 7.61
C GLY A 12 3.31 1.60 7.04
N ASP A 13 2.32 1.00 7.70
CA ASP A 13 1.66 -0.24 7.27
C ASP A 13 0.52 0.06 6.29
N ARG A 14 0.90 0.45 5.07
CA ARG A 14 -0.03 0.75 3.99
C ARG A 14 0.49 0.17 2.69
N ILE A 15 -0.45 -0.12 1.80
CA ILE A 15 -0.17 -0.69 0.48
C ILE A 15 -0.95 0.13 -0.53
N LEU A 16 -0.26 0.60 -1.58
CA LEU A 16 -0.88 1.26 -2.70
C LEU A 16 -1.22 0.22 -3.77
N ILE A 17 -2.51 0.09 -4.03
CA ILE A 17 -3.05 -0.88 -4.98
C ILE A 17 -3.63 -0.12 -6.17
N ARG A 18 -3.26 -0.53 -7.39
CA ARG A 18 -3.96 -0.11 -8.60
C ARG A 18 -5.15 -1.04 -8.80
N PRO A 19 -6.40 -0.57 -8.60
CA PRO A 19 -7.58 -1.40 -8.74
C PRO A 19 -7.71 -1.89 -10.19
N ASP A 20 -8.24 -3.10 -10.35
CA ASP A 20 -8.66 -3.55 -11.66
C ASP A 20 -9.88 -2.74 -12.13
N ARG A 21 -10.04 -2.56 -13.43
CA ARG A 21 -11.13 -1.75 -14.01
C ARG A 21 -12.50 -2.46 -13.95
N GLY A 22 -12.54 -3.66 -13.37
CA GLY A 22 -13.71 -4.52 -13.33
C GLY A 22 -14.10 -5.05 -14.71
N GLU A 23 -14.94 -6.07 -14.74
CA GLU A 23 -15.50 -6.58 -15.99
C GLU A 23 -16.61 -5.64 -16.48
N LYS A 24 -16.54 -5.22 -17.75
CA LYS A 24 -17.63 -4.43 -18.39
C LYS A 24 -18.81 -5.29 -18.81
N LYS A 25 -18.63 -6.60 -18.90
CA LYS A 25 -19.64 -7.56 -19.31
C LYS A 25 -19.74 -8.68 -18.28
N SER A 26 -20.94 -9.17 -18.02
CA SER A 26 -21.13 -10.40 -17.25
C SER A 26 -20.61 -11.61 -18.03
N LYS A 27 -20.46 -12.76 -17.35
CA LYS A 27 -20.12 -14.04 -17.99
C LYS A 27 -21.10 -14.45 -19.10
N ALA A 28 -22.34 -13.98 -19.03
CA ALA A 28 -23.37 -14.18 -20.05
C ALA A 28 -23.33 -13.14 -21.19
N GLY A 29 -22.39 -12.20 -21.16
CA GLY A 29 -22.17 -11.19 -22.21
C GLY A 29 -22.97 -9.89 -22.06
N LEU A 30 -23.70 -9.70 -20.96
CA LEU A 30 -24.49 -8.49 -20.71
C LEU A 30 -23.61 -7.36 -20.20
N TYR A 31 -23.81 -6.14 -20.70
CA TYR A 31 -23.09 -4.97 -20.17
C TYR A 31 -23.52 -4.67 -18.74
N LEU A 32 -22.54 -4.46 -17.87
CA LEU A 32 -22.78 -4.09 -16.48
C LEU A 32 -22.87 -2.56 -16.35
N PRO A 33 -23.88 -2.02 -15.64
CA PRO A 33 -23.92 -0.61 -15.34
C PRO A 33 -22.80 -0.25 -14.34
N PRO A 34 -22.31 1.01 -14.36
CA PRO A 34 -21.20 1.45 -13.51
C PRO A 34 -21.47 1.22 -12.01
N SER A 35 -22.73 1.32 -11.59
CA SER A 35 -23.16 1.09 -10.21
C SER A 35 -22.91 -0.34 -9.69
N VAL A 36 -22.65 -1.32 -10.56
CA VAL A 36 -22.31 -2.67 -10.11
C VAL A 36 -20.91 -2.71 -9.51
N VAL A 37 -19.95 -2.02 -10.13
CA VAL A 37 -18.56 -1.98 -9.64
C VAL A 37 -18.50 -1.23 -8.31
N GLU A 38 -19.21 -0.11 -8.18
CA GLU A 38 -19.29 0.65 -6.94
C GLU A 38 -19.93 -0.14 -5.78
N LYS A 39 -20.90 -1.02 -6.09
CA LYS A 39 -21.56 -1.88 -5.09
C LYS A 39 -20.75 -3.11 -4.70
N GLN A 40 -19.66 -3.43 -5.41
CA GLN A 40 -18.82 -4.55 -5.02
C GLN A 40 -18.11 -4.24 -3.70
N GLU A 41 -18.36 -5.08 -2.70
CA GLU A 41 -17.75 -4.92 -1.38
C GLU A 41 -16.26 -5.27 -1.39
N ILE A 42 -15.88 -6.21 -2.25
CA ILE A 42 -14.51 -6.70 -2.41
C ILE A 42 -14.05 -6.35 -3.83
N LEU A 43 -12.89 -5.72 -3.94
CA LEU A 43 -12.22 -5.41 -5.19
C LEU A 43 -10.88 -6.14 -5.27
N SER A 44 -10.40 -6.32 -6.50
CA SER A 44 -9.07 -6.85 -6.79
C SER A 44 -8.21 -5.77 -7.45
N GLY A 45 -6.90 -5.90 -7.30
CA GLY A 45 -5.95 -5.03 -7.96
C GLY A 45 -4.52 -5.52 -7.84
N ILE A 46 -3.59 -4.78 -8.44
CA ILE A 46 -2.15 -5.08 -8.39
C ILE A 46 -1.47 -4.11 -7.43
N VAL A 47 -0.63 -4.63 -6.55
CA VAL A 47 0.20 -3.85 -5.64
C VAL A 47 1.26 -3.09 -6.44
N VAL A 48 1.28 -1.76 -6.29
CA VAL A 48 2.22 -0.87 -6.99
C VAL A 48 3.34 -0.40 -6.06
N GLU A 49 3.01 -0.16 -4.80
CA GLU A 49 3.96 0.33 -3.81
C GLU A 49 3.55 -0.14 -2.43
N VAL A 50 4.55 -0.37 -1.58
CA VAL A 50 4.42 -0.99 -0.28
C VAL A 50 5.13 -0.11 0.74
N GLY A 51 4.45 0.19 1.84
CA GLY A 51 5.04 0.96 2.91
C GLY A 51 6.11 0.18 3.70
N PRO A 52 6.92 0.87 4.53
CA PRO A 52 7.96 0.25 5.34
C PRO A 52 7.42 -0.72 6.41
N GLY A 53 6.12 -0.68 6.70
CA GLY A 53 5.46 -1.54 7.69
C GLY A 53 5.38 -0.90 9.08
N ILE A 54 5.30 -1.73 10.11
CA ILE A 54 5.01 -1.30 11.48
C ILE A 54 6.33 -0.91 12.17
N PRO A 55 6.48 0.33 12.68
CA PRO A 55 7.67 0.72 13.41
C PRO A 55 7.75 -0.04 14.74
N LEU A 56 8.91 -0.60 15.03
CA LEU A 56 9.24 -1.14 16.34
C LEU A 56 10.03 -0.10 17.12
N GLY A 57 9.59 0.17 18.35
CA GLY A 57 10.40 0.91 19.32
C GLY A 57 11.69 0.15 19.58
N ASN A 58 12.82 0.85 19.58
CA ASN A 58 14.10 0.22 19.82
C ASN A 58 14.32 0.09 21.35
N PRO A 59 14.37 -1.13 21.92
CA PRO A 59 14.60 -1.30 23.35
C PRO A 59 15.99 -0.77 23.79
N ASP A 60 16.94 -0.68 22.87
CA ASP A 60 18.32 -0.22 23.13
C ASP A 60 18.44 1.32 23.27
N GLU A 61 17.35 2.09 23.09
CA GLU A 61 17.35 3.54 23.33
C GLU A 61 17.68 3.92 24.79
N ASN A 62 17.59 2.98 25.73
CA ASN A 62 17.91 3.19 27.15
C ASN A 62 19.32 2.74 27.55
N ILE A 63 20.16 2.27 26.62
CA ILE A 63 21.54 1.83 26.87
C ILE A 63 22.48 2.71 26.04
N GLU A 64 22.46 4.01 26.33
CA GLU A 64 23.45 4.95 25.78
C GLU A 64 24.77 4.78 26.56
N GLU A 65 25.63 3.89 26.09
CA GLU A 65 27.00 3.81 26.62
C GLU A 65 27.80 5.03 26.13
N PRO A 66 28.30 5.92 27.03
CA PRO A 66 28.80 7.25 26.68
C PRO A 66 30.09 7.26 25.82
N TRP A 67 30.66 6.09 25.54
CA TRP A 67 31.88 5.92 24.73
C TRP A 67 31.59 5.34 23.33
N SER A 68 30.36 4.87 23.06
CA SER A 68 29.97 4.34 21.75
C SER A 68 29.41 5.45 20.88
N THR A 69 30.14 5.85 19.84
CA THR A 69 29.74 6.92 18.90
C THR A 69 28.64 6.50 17.92
N ASN A 70 27.90 5.42 18.21
CA ASN A 70 26.82 4.93 17.37
C ASN A 70 25.52 5.72 17.63
N ASN A 71 25.50 6.98 17.22
CA ASN A 71 24.29 7.83 17.12
C ASN A 71 23.29 7.36 16.04
N ASN A 72 23.31 6.08 15.68
CA ASN A 72 22.41 5.49 14.69
C ASN A 72 21.44 4.56 15.42
N SER A 73 20.49 5.14 16.16
CA SER A 73 19.26 4.46 16.51
C SER A 73 18.48 4.18 15.22
N SER A 74 18.88 3.14 14.49
CA SER A 74 18.21 2.74 13.27
C SER A 74 16.82 2.25 13.64
N LEU A 75 15.79 3.04 13.33
CA LEU A 75 14.39 2.64 13.44
C LEU A 75 14.19 1.31 12.71
N LYS A 76 13.77 0.29 13.45
CA LYS A 76 13.47 -1.03 12.90
C LYS A 76 11.99 -1.08 12.54
N TYR A 77 11.67 -1.70 11.42
CA TYR A 77 10.29 -1.93 10.99
C TYR A 77 10.05 -3.42 10.84
N ILE A 78 8.83 -3.86 11.17
CA ILE A 78 8.31 -5.14 10.69
C ILE A 78 7.75 -4.88 9.30
N PRO A 79 8.33 -5.47 8.23
CA PRO A 79 7.87 -5.25 6.87
C PRO A 79 6.47 -5.86 6.68
N THR A 80 5.74 -5.32 5.71
CA THR A 80 4.48 -5.91 5.25
C THR A 80 4.74 -7.21 4.50
N GLN A 81 3.75 -8.10 4.46
CA GLN A 81 3.87 -9.38 3.77
C GLN A 81 3.69 -9.30 2.24
N ALA A 82 3.08 -8.22 1.73
CA ALA A 82 2.81 -8.06 0.31
C ALA A 82 4.01 -7.47 -0.42
N ASP A 83 4.28 -7.96 -1.63
CA ASP A 83 5.33 -7.45 -2.50
C ASP A 83 4.75 -6.67 -3.69
N VAL A 84 5.58 -5.80 -4.27
CA VAL A 84 5.20 -5.05 -5.47
C VAL A 84 5.00 -6.02 -6.64
N GLY A 85 3.82 -5.94 -7.26
CA GLY A 85 3.41 -6.84 -8.35
C GLY A 85 2.40 -7.90 -7.94
N ASP A 86 2.16 -8.10 -6.65
CA ASP A 86 1.18 -9.07 -6.17
C ASP A 86 -0.25 -8.68 -6.53
N MET A 87 -1.12 -9.69 -6.68
CA MET A 87 -2.56 -9.50 -6.76
C MET A 87 -3.16 -9.48 -5.35
N ALA A 88 -3.79 -8.35 -5.00
CA ALA A 88 -4.42 -8.16 -3.71
C ALA A 88 -5.95 -8.11 -3.83
N LEU A 89 -6.63 -8.74 -2.87
CA LEU A 89 -8.07 -8.57 -2.64
C LEU A 89 -8.25 -7.66 -1.44
N PHE A 90 -9.09 -6.63 -1.58
CA PHE A 90 -9.30 -5.63 -0.54
C PHE A 90 -10.76 -5.19 -0.48
N LEU A 91 -11.17 -4.70 0.69
CA LEU A 91 -12.52 -4.20 0.90
C LEU A 91 -12.63 -2.77 0.40
N ASN A 92 -13.57 -2.50 -0.51
CA ASN A 92 -13.80 -1.17 -1.05
C ASN A 92 -14.09 -0.16 0.07
N LYS A 93 -14.96 -0.54 1.03
CA LYS A 93 -15.37 0.30 2.18
C LYS A 93 -14.24 0.67 3.14
N ALA A 94 -13.16 -0.12 3.20
CA ALA A 94 -12.03 0.12 4.08
C ALA A 94 -10.83 0.76 3.35
N SER A 95 -10.97 0.98 2.04
CA SER A 95 -9.93 1.57 1.21
C SER A 95 -10.10 3.08 1.07
N ILE A 96 -9.00 3.77 0.77
CA ILE A 96 -8.99 5.21 0.50
C ILE A 96 -8.63 5.38 -0.97
N GLU A 97 -9.56 5.94 -1.75
CA GLU A 97 -9.29 6.25 -3.16
C GLU A 97 -8.39 7.48 -3.27
N VAL A 98 -7.29 7.34 -4.02
CA VAL A 98 -6.35 8.42 -4.28
C VAL A 98 -6.28 8.65 -5.78
N LYS A 99 -6.59 9.86 -6.21
CA LYS A 99 -6.44 10.29 -7.61
C LYS A 99 -5.18 11.13 -7.75
N ILE A 100 -4.30 10.71 -8.65
CA ILE A 100 -3.09 11.43 -9.00
C ILE A 100 -3.29 12.01 -10.40
N GLU A 101 -3.10 13.32 -10.54
CA GLU A 101 -3.03 13.99 -11.85
C GLU A 101 -1.60 14.05 -12.38
#